data_AF-A0A225VR54-F1
#
_entry.id   AF-A0A225VR54-F1
#
_cell.length_a   1.000
_cell.length_b   1.000
_cell.length_c   1.000
_cell.angle_alpha   90.00
_cell.angle_beta   90.00
_cell.angle_gamma   90.00
#
_symmetry.space_group_name_H-M   'P 1'
#
loop_
_entity.id
_entity.type
_entity.pdbx_description
1 polymer ?
#
loop_
_entity_poly.entity_id
_entity_poly.type
_entity_poly.pdbx_seq_one_letter_code
_entity_poly.pdbx_strand_id
1 'polypeptide(L)'
;MDSTHPFQVQRQLWPGHACLFNTKNFNLASHVSQRARYPDRLLGIWRRLRGYGERDSASFGVADYEHKHWVPAKAIERKFAIMEENISKQTNWSSRERKYGLATVDEHHRQWTEYYDEQASRADNLPQFILNRLWLWCSPDKELFPTHTMLEPSMLIYSLGIMPWVPTTADWCAEALEPDRQEALRVGWLNCPESHPYNTVFVPCNSMVPLFLPSGYTMETVGPAIIPDSSVNPADSDPSWNIAFRGDPEEEKEKEEG
;
A
#
# COMPACT_ATOMS: atom_id res chain seq x y z
N MET A 1 7.62 -15.75 -3.64
CA MET A 1 6.28 -15.31 -4.07
C MET A 1 6.32 -15.15 -5.58
N ASP A 2 5.28 -15.54 -6.28
CA ASP A 2 5.20 -15.40 -7.75
C ASP A 2 5.36 -13.92 -8.14
N SER A 3 6.14 -13.65 -9.20
CA SER A 3 6.26 -12.33 -9.82
C SER A 3 4.94 -11.75 -10.31
N THR A 4 3.95 -12.59 -10.61
CA THR A 4 2.62 -12.16 -11.04
C THR A 4 1.69 -11.81 -9.87
N HIS A 5 2.09 -12.10 -8.64
CA HIS A 5 1.27 -11.80 -7.46
C HIS A 5 1.00 -10.28 -7.40
N PRO A 6 -0.26 -9.83 -7.19
CA PRO A 6 -0.61 -8.40 -7.22
C PRO A 6 0.27 -7.50 -6.33
N PHE A 7 0.56 -7.93 -5.10
CA PHE A 7 1.53 -7.24 -4.25
C PHE A 7 2.91 -7.06 -4.90
N GLN A 8 3.44 -8.04 -5.64
CA GLN A 8 4.75 -7.91 -6.30
C GLN A 8 4.70 -6.90 -7.45
N VAL A 9 3.58 -6.83 -8.17
CA VAL A 9 3.35 -5.82 -9.21
C VAL A 9 3.29 -4.43 -8.57
N GLN A 10 2.47 -4.23 -7.53
CA GLN A 10 2.39 -2.97 -6.79
C GLN A 10 3.75 -2.58 -6.20
N ARG A 11 4.51 -3.55 -5.69
CA ARG A 11 5.80 -3.32 -5.06
C ARG A 11 6.81 -2.67 -6.01
N GLN A 12 6.73 -2.96 -7.31
CA GLN A 12 7.60 -2.38 -8.34
C GLN A 12 7.35 -0.88 -8.55
N LEU A 13 6.16 -0.39 -8.17
CA LEU A 13 5.80 1.02 -8.30
C LEU A 13 6.36 1.89 -7.17
N TRP A 14 6.82 1.33 -6.06
CA TRP A 14 7.44 2.15 -5.01
C TRP A 14 8.70 2.85 -5.53
N PRO A 15 9.00 4.09 -5.08
CA PRO A 15 10.24 4.77 -5.41
C PRO A 15 11.46 3.96 -4.95
N GLY A 16 12.57 4.09 -5.67
CA GLY A 16 13.83 3.43 -5.28
C GLY A 16 14.36 3.86 -3.90
N HIS A 17 13.97 5.05 -3.45
CA HIS A 17 14.44 5.67 -2.20
C HIS A 17 13.29 6.28 -1.40
N ALA A 18 13.50 6.42 -0.09
CA ALA A 18 12.64 7.22 0.77
C ALA A 18 12.76 8.73 0.46
N CYS A 19 11.69 9.48 0.71
CA CYS A 19 11.59 10.91 0.45
C CYS A 19 12.30 11.74 1.53
N LEU A 20 12.09 11.39 2.80
CA LEU A 20 12.43 12.21 3.96
C LEU A 20 13.65 11.71 4.74
N PHE A 21 14.18 10.52 4.41
CA PHE A 21 15.44 10.03 4.98
C PHE A 21 16.32 9.33 3.95
N ASN A 22 17.63 9.37 4.21
CA ASN A 22 18.61 8.88 3.26
C ASN A 22 18.65 7.35 3.22
N THR A 23 18.21 6.78 2.09
CA THR A 23 18.32 5.35 1.76
C THR A 23 19.39 5.10 0.68
N LYS A 24 20.12 6.14 0.24
CA LYS A 24 21.18 6.01 -0.77
C LYS A 24 22.27 5.08 -0.23
N ASN A 25 22.68 4.13 -1.05
CA ASN A 25 23.67 3.08 -0.71
C ASN A 25 23.20 2.07 0.36
N PHE A 26 21.95 2.10 0.82
CA PHE A 26 21.45 1.07 1.71
C PHE A 26 21.31 -0.25 0.95
N ASN A 27 22.04 -1.28 1.39
CA ASN A 27 21.93 -2.60 0.80
C ASN A 27 20.67 -3.30 1.31
N LEU A 28 19.68 -3.49 0.42
CA LEU A 28 18.43 -4.18 0.72
C LEU A 28 18.65 -5.62 1.21
N ALA A 29 19.75 -6.28 0.84
CA ALA A 29 20.07 -7.63 1.31
C ALA A 29 20.75 -7.65 2.70
N SER A 30 21.16 -6.50 3.24
CA SER A 30 21.93 -6.45 4.49
C SER A 30 21.11 -6.81 5.73
N HIS A 31 21.70 -7.51 6.69
CA HIS A 31 21.05 -7.72 7.98
C HIS A 31 21.17 -6.46 8.86
N VAL A 32 20.05 -5.98 9.39
CA VAL A 32 20.01 -4.85 10.34
C VAL A 32 19.83 -5.38 11.76
N SER A 33 20.81 -5.11 12.61
CA SER A 33 20.77 -5.51 14.03
C SER A 33 19.67 -4.78 14.79
N GLN A 34 19.02 -5.48 15.71
CA GLN A 34 18.05 -4.87 16.64
C GLN A 34 18.70 -3.83 17.57
N ARG A 35 20.01 -3.93 17.79
CA ARG A 35 20.82 -2.99 18.61
C ARG A 35 21.47 -1.88 17.78
N ALA A 36 21.17 -1.81 16.48
CA ALA A 36 21.71 -0.76 15.63
C ALA A 36 21.19 0.63 16.04
N ARG A 37 21.84 1.67 15.53
CA ARG A 37 21.38 3.05 15.78
C ARG A 37 20.02 3.27 15.12
N TYR A 38 19.29 4.28 15.57
CA TYR A 38 17.98 4.61 15.03
C TYR A 38 17.94 4.70 13.49
N PRO A 39 18.85 5.42 12.80
CA PRO A 39 18.82 5.50 11.34
C PRO A 39 18.93 4.14 10.65
N ASP A 40 19.79 3.25 11.15
CA ASP A 40 19.93 1.90 10.59
C ASP A 40 18.68 1.06 10.81
N ARG A 41 18.07 1.15 12.00
CA ARG A 41 16.82 0.45 12.33
C ARG A 41 15.67 0.92 11.43
N LEU A 42 15.59 2.23 11.17
CA LEU A 42 14.61 2.81 10.27
C LEU A 42 14.75 2.24 8.85
N LEU A 43 15.97 2.16 8.30
CA LEU A 43 16.23 1.52 6.99
C LEU A 43 15.75 0.07 6.96
N GLY A 44 16.02 -0.68 8.04
CA GLY A 44 15.57 -2.06 8.19
C GLY A 44 14.05 -2.21 8.20
N ILE A 45 13.33 -1.27 8.80
CA ILE A 45 11.85 -1.26 8.85
C ILE A 45 11.27 -0.86 7.51
N TRP A 46 11.75 0.24 6.92
CA TRP A 46 11.35 0.70 5.59
C TRP A 46 11.45 -0.43 4.56
N ARG A 47 12.58 -1.16 4.58
CA ARG A 47 12.78 -2.34 3.74
C ARG A 47 11.70 -3.41 3.94
N ARG A 48 11.44 -3.80 5.19
CA ARG A 48 10.51 -4.90 5.54
C ARG A 48 9.08 -4.56 5.14
N LEU A 49 8.64 -3.34 5.42
CA LEU A 49 7.30 -2.87 5.04
C LEU A 49 7.10 -2.90 3.53
N ARG A 50 8.15 -2.67 2.74
CA ARG A 50 8.06 -2.79 1.28
C ARG A 50 8.30 -4.21 0.73
N GLY A 51 8.28 -5.22 1.60
CA GLY A 51 8.38 -6.62 1.19
C GLY A 51 9.78 -7.05 0.73
N TYR A 52 10.83 -6.34 1.12
CA TYR A 52 12.21 -6.74 0.81
C TYR A 52 12.82 -7.55 1.95
N GLY A 53 13.62 -8.56 1.59
CA GLY A 53 14.30 -9.47 2.52
C GLY A 53 13.83 -10.92 2.38
N GLU A 54 14.20 -11.76 3.34
CA GLU A 54 13.75 -13.15 3.42
C GLU A 54 12.25 -13.24 3.71
N ARG A 55 11.66 -14.45 3.55
CA ARG A 55 10.21 -14.71 3.66
C ARG A 55 9.57 -13.97 4.84
N ASP A 56 10.11 -14.13 6.04
CA ASP A 56 9.56 -13.52 7.27
C ASP A 56 9.70 -11.99 7.27
N SER A 57 10.80 -11.47 6.73
CA SER A 57 11.03 -10.03 6.63
C SER A 57 10.14 -9.36 5.57
N ALA A 58 9.88 -10.06 4.47
CA ALA A 58 9.02 -9.60 3.38
C ALA A 58 7.53 -9.75 3.69
N SER A 59 7.19 -10.55 4.70
CA SER A 59 5.80 -10.85 5.09
C SER A 59 4.99 -9.61 5.45
N PHE A 60 5.61 -8.56 5.98
CA PHE A 60 4.89 -7.35 6.41
C PHE A 60 4.29 -6.54 5.27
N GLY A 61 4.99 -6.45 4.13
CA GLY A 61 4.42 -5.79 2.94
C GLY A 61 3.24 -6.59 2.37
N VAL A 62 3.34 -7.92 2.40
CA VAL A 62 2.23 -8.81 2.01
C VAL A 62 1.06 -8.66 2.99
N ALA A 63 1.34 -8.62 4.29
CA ALA A 63 0.33 -8.46 5.33
C ALA A 63 -0.45 -7.13 5.16
N ASP A 64 0.25 -6.03 4.88
CA ASP A 64 -0.39 -4.74 4.61
C ASP A 64 -1.25 -4.80 3.34
N TYR A 65 -0.73 -5.40 2.27
CA TYR A 65 -1.51 -5.63 1.05
C TYR A 65 -2.79 -6.42 1.34
N GLU A 66 -2.69 -7.55 2.01
CA GLU A 66 -3.84 -8.40 2.36
C GLU A 66 -4.86 -7.68 3.24
N HIS A 67 -4.39 -6.88 4.19
CA HIS A 67 -5.23 -6.07 5.07
C HIS A 67 -6.04 -5.02 4.30
N LYS A 68 -5.42 -4.45 3.25
CA LYS A 68 -6.04 -3.48 2.35
C LYS A 68 -6.91 -4.11 1.26
N HIS A 69 -6.83 -5.42 1.03
CA HIS A 69 -7.61 -6.14 0.03
C HIS A 69 -8.40 -7.30 0.65
N TRP A 70 -8.90 -7.08 1.86
CA TRP A 70 -9.46 -8.14 2.68
C TRP A 70 -10.81 -8.63 2.16
N VAL A 71 -10.90 -9.93 1.91
CA VAL A 71 -12.17 -10.60 1.61
C VAL A 71 -12.62 -11.37 2.86
N PRO A 72 -13.83 -11.12 3.40
CA PRO A 72 -14.31 -11.85 4.56
C PRO A 72 -14.36 -13.36 4.31
N ALA A 73 -13.83 -14.16 5.25
CA ALA A 73 -13.85 -15.62 5.15
C ALA A 73 -15.25 -16.18 4.86
N LYS A 74 -16.27 -15.63 5.53
CA LYS A 74 -17.68 -16.01 5.29
C LYS A 74 -18.15 -15.77 3.85
N ALA A 75 -17.62 -14.79 3.15
CA ALA A 75 -17.95 -14.57 1.73
C ALA A 75 -17.34 -15.68 0.86
N ILE A 76 -16.12 -16.10 1.19
CA ILE A 76 -15.42 -17.18 0.48
C ILE A 76 -16.11 -18.53 0.72
N GLU A 77 -16.42 -18.84 1.97
CA GLU A 77 -17.17 -20.06 2.35
C GLU A 77 -18.53 -20.17 1.65
N ARG A 78 -19.26 -19.04 1.56
CA ARG A 78 -20.53 -19.01 0.81
C ARG A 78 -20.32 -19.33 -0.67
N LYS A 79 -19.20 -18.90 -1.26
CA LYS A 79 -18.91 -19.18 -2.67
C LYS A 79 -18.62 -20.66 -2.89
N PHE A 80 -17.84 -21.30 -2.00
CA PHE A 80 -17.61 -22.74 -2.03
C PHE A 80 -18.93 -23.51 -1.95
N ALA A 81 -19.80 -23.16 -0.99
CA ALA A 81 -21.13 -23.78 -0.87
C ALA A 81 -21.99 -23.61 -2.14
N ILE A 82 -21.99 -22.43 -2.76
CA ILE A 82 -22.69 -22.18 -4.03
C ILE A 82 -22.12 -23.04 -5.17
N MET A 83 -20.79 -23.20 -5.24
CA MET A 83 -20.15 -24.03 -6.26
C MET A 83 -20.52 -25.51 -6.09
N GLU A 84 -20.48 -26.03 -4.87
CA GLU A 84 -20.90 -27.40 -4.55
C GLU A 84 -22.38 -27.64 -4.91
N GLU A 85 -23.26 -26.71 -4.54
CA GLU A 85 -24.68 -26.78 -4.86
C GLU A 85 -24.93 -26.78 -6.37
N ASN A 86 -24.25 -25.90 -7.11
CA ASN A 86 -24.35 -25.81 -8.57
C ASN A 86 -23.88 -27.10 -9.26
N ILE A 87 -22.77 -27.69 -8.81
CA ILE A 87 -22.27 -28.97 -9.35
C ILE A 87 -23.26 -30.10 -9.02
N SER A 88 -23.82 -30.09 -7.82
CA SER A 88 -24.80 -31.10 -7.38
C SER A 88 -26.10 -31.06 -8.18
N LYS A 89 -26.59 -29.86 -8.50
CA LYS A 89 -27.81 -29.64 -9.30
C LYS A 89 -27.60 -29.78 -10.81
N GLN A 90 -26.35 -29.87 -11.27
CA GLN A 90 -26.04 -29.95 -12.69
C GLN A 90 -26.58 -31.23 -13.31
N THR A 91 -27.59 -31.13 -14.17
CA THR A 91 -28.22 -32.30 -14.83
C THR A 91 -27.42 -32.82 -16.01
N ASN A 92 -26.56 -31.97 -16.58
CA ASN A 92 -25.90 -32.23 -17.86
C ASN A 92 -24.61 -33.06 -17.71
N TRP A 93 -24.17 -33.29 -16.47
CA TRP A 93 -22.95 -34.02 -16.14
C TRP A 93 -23.27 -35.45 -15.70
N SER A 94 -22.38 -36.38 -16.04
CA SER A 94 -22.38 -37.72 -15.48
C SER A 94 -22.03 -37.71 -13.99
N SER A 95 -22.34 -38.80 -13.28
CA SER A 95 -21.95 -38.96 -11.87
C SER A 95 -20.44 -38.87 -11.65
N ARG A 96 -19.64 -39.30 -12.63
CA ARG A 96 -18.17 -39.22 -12.57
C ARG A 96 -17.69 -37.78 -12.68
N GLU A 97 -18.26 -36.99 -13.58
CA GLU A 97 -17.93 -35.57 -13.76
C GLU A 97 -18.32 -34.76 -12.52
N ARG A 98 -19.50 -34.98 -11.95
CA ARG A 98 -19.89 -34.32 -10.68
C ARG A 98 -18.93 -34.65 -9.55
N LYS A 99 -18.55 -35.93 -9.39
CA LYS A 99 -17.59 -36.35 -8.37
C LYS A 99 -16.23 -35.67 -8.54
N TYR A 100 -15.75 -35.55 -9.79
CA TYR A 100 -14.50 -34.86 -10.09
C TYR A 100 -14.58 -33.36 -9.79
N GLY A 101 -15.69 -32.71 -10.17
CA GLY A 101 -15.94 -31.30 -9.86
C GLY A 101 -15.94 -31.02 -8.35
N LEU A 102 -16.68 -31.82 -7.57
CA LEU A 102 -16.71 -31.68 -6.11
C LEU A 102 -15.33 -31.88 -5.49
N ALA A 103 -14.59 -32.92 -5.90
CA ALA A 103 -13.22 -33.13 -5.41
C ALA A 103 -12.26 -31.97 -5.76
N THR A 104 -12.50 -31.31 -6.90
CA THR A 104 -11.75 -30.11 -7.28
C THR A 104 -12.11 -28.93 -6.35
N VAL A 105 -13.38 -28.74 -6.03
CA VAL A 105 -13.82 -27.69 -5.09
C VAL A 105 -13.25 -27.93 -3.70
N ASP A 106 -13.28 -29.17 -3.20
CA ASP A 106 -12.68 -29.56 -1.92
C ASP A 106 -11.18 -29.23 -1.85
N GLU A 107 -10.44 -29.50 -2.93
CA GLU A 107 -9.00 -29.18 -2.99
C GLU A 107 -8.75 -27.66 -2.95
N HIS A 108 -9.57 -26.86 -3.64
CA HIS A 108 -9.46 -25.40 -3.56
C HIS A 108 -9.84 -24.87 -2.17
N HIS A 109 -10.83 -25.48 -1.51
CA HIS A 109 -11.21 -25.13 -0.13
C HIS A 109 -10.07 -25.40 0.85
N ARG A 110 -9.36 -26.53 0.69
CA ARG A 110 -8.17 -26.86 1.48
C ARG A 110 -7.04 -25.86 1.26
N GLN A 111 -6.73 -25.54 -0.01
CA GLN A 111 -5.71 -24.54 -0.34
C GLN A 111 -6.06 -23.15 0.21
N TRP A 112 -7.33 -22.76 0.15
CA TRP A 112 -7.79 -21.52 0.73
C TRP A 112 -7.65 -21.51 2.26
N THR A 113 -7.95 -22.61 2.94
CA THR A 113 -7.79 -22.74 4.39
C THR A 113 -6.32 -22.58 4.80
N GLU A 114 -5.40 -23.26 4.10
CA GLU A 114 -3.96 -23.11 4.33
C GLU A 114 -3.51 -21.65 4.14
N TYR A 115 -3.97 -20.99 3.07
CA TYR A 115 -3.70 -19.57 2.85
C TYR A 115 -4.29 -18.67 3.95
N TYR A 116 -5.53 -18.92 4.37
CA TYR A 116 -6.23 -18.13 5.38
C TYR A 116 -5.53 -18.19 6.74
N ASP A 117 -5.04 -19.37 7.14
CA ASP A 117 -4.27 -19.53 8.37
C ASP A 117 -2.97 -18.71 8.33
N GLU A 118 -2.24 -18.74 7.20
CA GLU A 118 -1.04 -17.92 7.06
C GLU A 118 -1.38 -16.42 7.02
N GLN A 119 -2.47 -16.04 6.36
CA GLN A 119 -2.95 -14.66 6.30
C GLN A 119 -3.34 -14.15 7.69
N ALA A 120 -4.03 -14.95 8.50
CA ALA A 120 -4.37 -14.62 9.88
C ALA A 120 -3.10 -14.40 10.72
N SER A 121 -2.10 -15.28 10.59
CA SER A 121 -0.81 -15.09 11.25
C SER A 121 -0.12 -13.78 10.83
N ARG A 122 -0.13 -13.45 9.54
CA ARG A 122 0.41 -12.18 9.03
C ARG A 122 -0.35 -10.98 9.58
N ALA A 123 -1.68 -11.05 9.61
CA ALA A 123 -2.55 -10.00 10.14
C ALA A 123 -2.34 -9.75 11.64
N ASP A 124 -2.05 -10.79 12.43
CA ASP A 124 -1.73 -10.64 13.86
C ASP A 124 -0.32 -10.07 14.08
N ASN A 125 0.64 -10.49 13.25
CA ASN A 125 2.04 -10.10 13.38
C ASN A 125 2.31 -8.65 12.95
N LEU A 126 1.57 -8.13 11.96
CA LEU A 126 1.78 -6.78 11.42
C LEU A 126 1.55 -5.68 12.49
N PRO A 127 0.43 -5.64 13.22
CA PRO A 127 0.23 -4.67 14.32
C PRO A 127 1.31 -4.79 15.39
N GLN A 128 1.70 -6.01 15.77
CA GLN A 128 2.77 -6.24 16.75
C GLN A 128 4.11 -5.71 16.26
N PHE A 129 4.42 -5.85 14.97
CA PHE A 129 5.62 -5.27 14.38
C PHE A 129 5.56 -3.75 14.39
N ILE A 130 4.46 -3.14 13.97
CA ILE A 130 4.32 -1.68 13.95
C ILE A 130 4.43 -1.10 15.37
N LEU A 131 3.65 -1.60 16.33
CA LEU A 131 3.67 -1.11 17.71
C LEU A 131 5.03 -1.33 18.38
N ASN A 132 5.59 -2.55 18.28
CA ASN A 132 6.81 -2.87 19.02
C ASN A 132 8.10 -2.45 18.30
N ARG A 133 8.14 -2.45 16.97
CA ARG A 133 9.38 -2.22 16.19
C ARG A 133 9.40 -0.84 15.55
N LEU A 134 8.29 -0.38 14.97
CA LEU A 134 8.23 0.99 14.47
C LEU A 134 8.14 1.92 15.67
N TRP A 135 7.01 1.98 16.37
CA TRP A 135 6.76 3.00 17.40
C TRP A 135 7.69 2.91 18.61
N LEU A 136 7.79 1.75 19.26
CA LEU A 136 8.58 1.64 20.49
C LEU A 136 10.09 1.63 20.26
N TRP A 137 10.57 0.98 19.21
CA TRP A 137 12.02 0.85 19.00
C TRP A 137 12.61 2.03 18.26
N CYS A 138 11.89 2.64 17.32
CA CYS A 138 12.41 3.76 16.54
C CYS A 138 12.13 5.13 17.17
N SER A 139 11.61 5.18 18.40
CA SER A 139 11.61 6.41 19.21
C SER A 139 12.98 6.61 19.86
N PRO A 140 13.76 7.65 19.48
CA PRO A 140 15.10 7.88 20.01
C PRO A 140 15.12 8.09 21.53
N ASP A 141 14.06 8.68 22.10
CA ASP A 141 13.99 9.10 23.51
C ASP A 141 12.63 8.84 24.18
N LYS A 142 11.91 7.78 23.79
CA LYS A 142 10.58 7.37 24.34
C LYS A 142 9.46 8.43 24.31
N GLU A 143 9.72 9.69 23.96
CA GLU A 143 8.76 10.79 24.09
C GLU A 143 8.23 11.32 22.76
N LEU A 144 9.04 11.41 21.69
CA LEU A 144 8.54 11.77 20.35
C LEU A 144 9.16 10.95 19.24
N PHE A 145 8.31 10.50 18.33
CA PHE A 145 8.70 9.82 17.11
C PHE A 145 9.11 10.86 16.05
N PRO A 146 10.23 10.69 15.33
CA PRO A 146 10.70 11.73 14.43
C PRO A 146 9.71 12.00 13.28
N THR A 147 9.36 13.26 13.08
CA THR A 147 8.36 13.71 12.09
C THR A 147 8.65 13.17 10.69
N HIS A 148 9.91 13.16 10.26
CA HIS A 148 10.32 12.63 8.96
C HIS A 148 10.05 11.13 8.78
N THR A 149 9.97 10.34 9.86
CA THR A 149 9.56 8.93 9.77
C THR A 149 8.05 8.80 9.73
N MET A 150 7.34 9.59 10.54
CA MET A 150 5.88 9.58 10.57
C MET A 150 5.25 10.02 9.26
N LEU A 151 5.89 10.97 8.58
CA LEU A 151 5.39 11.55 7.33
C LEU A 151 6.01 10.91 6.09
N GLU A 152 6.90 9.92 6.23
CA GLU A 152 7.55 9.30 5.06
C GLU A 152 6.50 8.62 4.17
N PRO A 153 6.24 9.14 2.96
CA PRO A 153 5.18 8.62 2.10
C PRO A 153 5.55 7.28 1.45
N SER A 154 6.84 6.93 1.34
CA SER A 154 7.27 5.60 0.87
C SER A 154 7.27 4.53 1.96
N MET A 155 6.92 4.90 3.20
CA MET A 155 6.59 3.96 4.26
C MET A 155 5.09 3.75 4.26
N LEU A 156 4.67 2.50 4.36
CA LEU A 156 3.27 2.17 4.52
C LEU A 156 2.82 2.69 5.89
N ILE A 157 2.16 3.84 5.90
CA ILE A 157 1.45 4.33 7.07
C ILE A 157 0.15 3.53 7.14
N TYR A 158 0.20 2.50 7.98
CA TYR A 158 -0.84 1.53 8.26
C TYR A 158 -2.24 2.16 8.36
N SER A 159 -3.22 1.60 7.63
CA SER A 159 -4.63 1.80 7.95
C SER A 159 -4.92 1.01 9.22
N LEU A 160 -5.36 1.69 10.29
CA LEU A 160 -5.69 1.03 11.57
C LEU A 160 -6.82 -0.02 11.45
N GLY A 161 -7.63 0.08 10.39
CA GLY A 161 -8.72 -0.85 10.10
C GLY A 161 -8.50 -1.66 8.82
N ILE A 162 -9.02 -2.88 8.83
CA ILE A 162 -9.18 -3.73 7.64
C ILE A 162 -10.08 -2.99 6.65
N MET A 163 -9.75 -3.04 5.35
CA MET A 163 -10.64 -2.54 4.29
C MET A 163 -11.34 -3.72 3.61
N PRO A 164 -12.49 -4.18 4.14
CA PRO A 164 -13.17 -5.33 3.56
C PRO A 164 -13.77 -4.97 2.20
N TRP A 165 -13.85 -5.95 1.32
CA TRP A 165 -14.68 -5.93 0.13
C TRP A 165 -15.26 -7.32 -0.10
N VAL A 166 -16.41 -7.40 -0.74
CA VAL A 166 -17.08 -8.68 -1.02
C VAL A 166 -17.34 -8.77 -2.52
N PRO A 167 -16.79 -9.77 -3.22
CA PRO A 167 -17.08 -9.95 -4.63
C PRO A 167 -18.55 -10.31 -4.83
N THR A 168 -19.14 -9.74 -5.88
CA THR A 168 -20.55 -9.85 -6.23
C THR A 168 -20.79 -10.76 -7.44
N THR A 169 -19.75 -11.04 -8.23
CA THR A 169 -19.81 -11.86 -9.44
C THR A 169 -18.98 -13.15 -9.30
N ALA A 170 -18.80 -13.87 -10.40
CA ALA A 170 -17.90 -15.01 -10.48
C ALA A 170 -16.48 -14.62 -10.93
N ASP A 171 -16.31 -13.45 -11.55
CA ASP A 171 -15.01 -12.96 -12.01
C ASP A 171 -14.37 -12.08 -10.92
N TRP A 172 -13.90 -12.76 -9.87
CA TRP A 172 -13.31 -12.10 -8.71
C TRP A 172 -12.01 -11.38 -9.05
N CYS A 173 -11.26 -11.89 -10.04
CA CYS A 173 -10.02 -11.25 -10.49
C CYS A 173 -10.30 -9.89 -11.11
N ALA A 174 -11.33 -9.78 -11.97
CA ALA A 174 -11.73 -8.50 -12.53
C ALA A 174 -12.29 -7.55 -11.46
N GLU A 175 -13.14 -8.06 -10.54
CA GLU A 175 -13.71 -7.25 -9.46
C GLU A 175 -12.65 -6.74 -8.47
N ALA A 176 -11.62 -7.53 -8.18
CA ALA A 176 -10.56 -7.14 -7.25
C ALA A 176 -9.76 -5.91 -7.72
N LEU A 177 -9.78 -5.60 -9.03
CA LEU A 177 -9.12 -4.42 -9.59
C LEU A 177 -9.95 -3.14 -9.43
N GLU A 178 -11.25 -3.24 -9.14
CA GLU A 178 -12.11 -2.07 -9.00
C GLU A 178 -11.88 -1.30 -7.68
N PRO A 179 -11.74 -1.96 -6.51
CA PRO A 179 -11.35 -1.27 -5.28
C PRO A 179 -10.07 -0.46 -5.42
N ASP A 180 -9.08 -0.95 -6.18
CA ASP A 180 -7.81 -0.23 -6.39
C ASP A 180 -7.99 1.08 -7.16
N ARG A 181 -8.96 1.12 -8.09
CA ARG A 181 -9.32 2.32 -8.85
C ARG A 181 -10.11 3.31 -8.01
N GLN A 182 -11.02 2.82 -7.17
CA GLN A 182 -11.94 3.65 -6.39
C GLN A 182 -11.34 4.13 -5.07
N GLU A 183 -10.44 3.35 -4.47
CA GLU A 183 -9.91 3.57 -3.13
C GLU A 183 -8.38 3.65 -3.17
N ALA A 184 -7.85 4.81 -3.54
CA ALA A 184 -6.41 5.04 -3.71
C ALA A 184 -5.54 4.62 -2.50
N LEU A 185 -6.08 4.67 -1.28
CA LEU A 185 -5.40 4.19 -0.07
C LEU A 185 -5.02 2.70 -0.14
N ARG A 186 -5.80 1.86 -0.83
CA ARG A 186 -5.51 0.40 -0.99
C ARG A 186 -4.20 0.18 -1.71
N VAL A 187 -3.95 0.98 -2.73
CA VAL A 187 -2.71 0.95 -3.51
C VAL A 187 -1.65 1.92 -2.99
N GLY A 188 -1.89 2.61 -1.87
CA GLY A 188 -0.96 3.60 -1.31
C GLY A 188 -0.73 4.81 -2.24
N TRP A 189 -1.76 5.20 -3.00
CA TRP A 189 -1.73 6.26 -4.02
C TRP A 189 -0.62 6.11 -5.08
N LEU A 190 -0.08 4.91 -5.26
CA LEU A 190 0.99 4.65 -6.24
C LEU A 190 0.56 4.93 -7.68
N ASN A 191 -0.74 4.90 -7.97
CA ASN A 191 -1.31 5.17 -9.28
C ASN A 191 -1.91 6.58 -9.42
N CYS A 192 -1.94 7.37 -8.34
CA CYS A 192 -2.49 8.73 -8.32
C CYS A 192 -1.71 9.59 -7.29
N PRO A 193 -0.39 9.73 -7.46
CA PRO A 193 0.46 10.40 -6.47
C PRO A 193 0.10 11.87 -6.25
N GLU A 194 -0.52 12.54 -7.22
CA GLU A 194 -1.04 13.90 -7.10
C GLU A 194 -2.14 14.03 -6.03
N SER A 195 -2.83 12.93 -5.73
CA SER A 195 -3.87 12.85 -4.69
C SER A 195 -3.34 12.30 -3.37
N HIS A 196 -2.04 12.02 -3.24
CA HIS A 196 -1.46 11.47 -2.03
C HIS A 196 -1.49 12.52 -0.89
N PRO A 197 -1.96 12.21 0.33
CA PRO A 197 -2.08 13.18 1.43
C PRO A 197 -0.78 13.94 1.76
N TYR A 198 0.37 13.25 1.73
CA TYR A 198 1.69 13.91 1.82
C TYR A 198 1.86 15.03 0.77
N ASN A 199 1.54 14.77 -0.50
CA ASN A 199 1.69 15.72 -1.59
C ASN A 199 0.64 16.86 -1.54
N THR A 200 -0.57 16.60 -1.04
CA THR A 200 -1.66 17.59 -1.01
C THR A 200 -1.71 18.41 0.29
N VAL A 201 -1.15 17.89 1.39
CA VAL A 201 -1.20 18.55 2.72
C VAL A 201 0.17 19.03 3.16
N PHE A 202 1.18 18.16 3.12
CA PHE A 202 2.47 18.44 3.75
C PHE A 202 3.41 19.23 2.83
N VAL A 203 3.54 18.80 1.57
CA VAL A 203 4.45 19.43 0.60
C VAL A 203 4.11 20.90 0.31
N PRO A 204 2.82 21.31 0.15
CA PRO A 204 2.50 22.71 -0.13
C PRO A 204 2.93 23.67 0.97
N CYS A 205 3.03 23.21 2.22
CA CYS A 205 3.51 24.00 3.35
C CYS A 205 5.03 23.88 3.58
N ASN A 206 5.73 23.06 2.80
CA ASN A 206 7.13 22.73 3.01
C ASN A 206 7.86 22.57 1.66
N SER A 207 8.11 23.66 0.94
CA SER A 207 8.73 23.64 -0.40
C SER A 207 10.10 22.94 -0.48
N MET A 208 10.81 22.81 0.65
CA MET A 208 12.14 22.22 0.75
C MET A 208 12.14 20.68 0.74
N VAL A 209 10.98 20.02 0.85
CA VAL A 209 10.89 18.55 0.86
C VAL A 209 10.52 18.02 -0.53
N PRO A 210 11.03 16.83 -0.93
CA PRO A 210 10.73 16.29 -2.24
C PRO A 210 9.29 15.76 -2.33
N LEU A 211 8.71 15.78 -3.52
CA LEU A 211 7.45 15.11 -3.80
C LEU A 211 7.54 13.59 -3.60
N PHE A 212 6.44 12.99 -3.17
CA PHE A 212 6.26 11.55 -3.31
C PHE A 212 6.01 11.22 -4.79
N LEU A 213 6.97 10.53 -5.40
CA LEU A 213 6.93 10.12 -6.79
C LEU A 213 7.11 8.60 -6.91
N PRO A 214 6.04 7.84 -7.18
CA PRO A 214 6.14 6.43 -7.55
C PRO A 214 6.99 6.23 -8.80
N SER A 215 7.51 5.02 -8.99
CA SER A 215 8.28 4.63 -10.16
C SER A 215 7.46 4.84 -11.43
N GLY A 216 8.01 5.59 -12.40
CA GLY A 216 7.34 5.95 -13.65
C GLY A 216 6.67 7.33 -13.65
N TYR A 217 6.58 8.00 -12.49
CA TYR A 217 6.09 9.38 -12.40
C TYR A 217 7.23 10.39 -12.35
N THR A 218 6.93 11.61 -12.79
CA THR A 218 7.88 12.73 -12.82
C THR A 218 7.33 13.94 -12.07
N MET A 219 8.22 14.83 -11.64
CA MET A 219 7.85 16.06 -10.95
C MET A 219 7.01 16.97 -11.85
N GLU A 220 7.33 17.00 -13.14
CA GLU A 220 6.67 17.80 -14.17
C GLU A 220 5.23 17.33 -14.44
N THR A 221 4.97 16.03 -14.30
CA THR A 221 3.63 15.46 -14.47
C THR A 221 2.78 15.53 -13.20
N VAL A 222 3.38 15.31 -12.03
CA VAL A 222 2.64 15.20 -10.77
C VAL A 222 2.45 16.56 -10.11
N GLY A 223 3.49 17.40 -10.09
CA GLY A 223 3.50 18.67 -9.40
C GLY A 223 2.35 19.60 -9.79
N PRO A 224 2.15 19.91 -11.09
CA PRO A 224 1.04 20.76 -11.54
C PRO A 224 -0.35 20.16 -11.28
N ALA A 225 -0.45 18.83 -11.18
CA ALA A 225 -1.71 18.13 -10.92
C ALA A 225 -2.10 18.12 -9.43
N ILE A 226 -1.18 18.47 -8.53
CA ILE A 226 -1.47 18.54 -7.09
C ILE A 226 -2.39 19.72 -6.81
N ILE A 227 -3.51 19.41 -6.18
CA ILE A 227 -4.42 20.41 -5.60
C ILE A 227 -4.23 20.34 -4.09
N PRO A 228 -3.77 21.43 -3.43
CA PRO A 228 -3.68 21.46 -1.98
C PRO A 228 -5.02 21.10 -1.34
N ASP A 229 -4.97 20.26 -0.31
CA ASP A 229 -6.18 19.83 0.39
C ASP A 229 -6.88 21.03 1.06
N SER A 230 -8.20 21.01 1.09
CA SER A 230 -9.01 22.09 1.69
C SER A 230 -8.73 22.35 3.18
N SER A 231 -8.13 21.39 3.88
CA SER A 231 -7.69 21.53 5.28
C SER A 231 -6.41 22.37 5.44
N VAL A 232 -5.66 22.62 4.37
CA VAL A 232 -4.47 23.46 4.39
C VAL A 232 -4.87 24.92 4.47
N ASN A 233 -4.42 25.61 5.51
CA ASN A 233 -4.59 27.05 5.62
C ASN A 233 -3.73 27.73 4.52
N PRO A 234 -4.32 28.60 3.68
CA PRO A 234 -3.55 29.31 2.64
C PRO A 234 -2.37 30.12 3.18
N ALA A 235 -2.43 30.59 4.44
CA ALA A 235 -1.33 31.31 5.07
C ALA A 235 -0.11 30.43 5.41
N ASP A 236 -0.31 29.12 5.55
CA ASP A 236 0.75 28.14 5.83
C ASP A 236 1.36 27.58 4.54
N SER A 237 0.75 27.87 3.38
CA SER A 237 1.27 27.45 2.08
C SER A 237 2.48 28.28 1.70
N ASP A 238 3.56 27.62 1.27
CA ASP A 238 4.74 28.29 0.78
C ASP A 238 4.45 28.88 -0.62
N PRO A 239 4.57 30.21 -0.83
CA PRO A 239 4.32 30.81 -2.14
C PRO A 239 5.21 30.25 -3.25
N SER A 240 6.45 29.84 -2.91
CA SER A 240 7.39 29.27 -3.87
C SER A 240 6.90 27.95 -4.47
N TRP A 241 6.11 27.18 -3.70
CA TRP A 241 5.48 25.96 -4.19
C TRP A 241 4.51 26.25 -5.33
N ASN A 242 3.60 27.22 -5.15
CA ASN A 242 2.65 27.58 -6.19
C ASN A 242 3.36 28.11 -7.44
N ILE A 243 4.36 28.98 -7.27
CA ILE A 243 5.15 29.53 -8.39
C ILE A 243 5.84 28.40 -9.17
N ALA A 244 6.44 27.43 -8.47
CA ALA A 244 7.21 26.35 -9.09
C ALA A 244 6.39 25.47 -10.06
N PHE A 245 5.08 25.34 -9.84
CA PHE A 245 4.24 24.41 -10.61
C PHE A 245 3.08 25.06 -11.37
N ARG A 246 2.63 26.24 -10.92
CA ARG A 246 1.48 26.95 -11.49
C ARG A 246 1.86 28.29 -12.13
N GLY A 247 3.13 28.69 -12.05
CA GLY A 247 3.61 29.97 -12.56
C GLY A 247 3.38 31.12 -11.57
N ASP A 248 4.03 32.25 -11.82
CA ASP A 248 3.84 33.46 -11.04
C ASP A 248 2.53 34.15 -11.46
N PRO A 249 1.54 34.30 -10.56
CA PRO A 249 0.29 34.99 -10.87
C PRO A 249 0.49 36.49 -11.22
N GLU A 250 1.64 37.10 -10.90
CA GLU A 250 1.95 38.47 -11.31
C GLU A 250 2.40 38.54 -12.78
N GLU A 251 3.08 37.52 -13.32
CA GLU A 251 3.48 37.46 -14.73
C GLU A 251 2.30 37.19 -15.69
N GLU A 252 1.21 36.58 -15.22
CA GLU A 252 -0.01 36.39 -16.01
C GLU A 252 -0.83 37.69 -16.12
N LYS A 253 -0.90 38.49 -15.06
CA LYS A 253 -1.60 39.78 -15.08
C LYS A 253 -0.95 40.79 -16.02
N GLU A 254 0.38 40.83 -16.08
CA GLU A 254 1.10 41.71 -17.02
C GLU A 254 0.90 41.31 -18.49
N LYS A 255 0.51 40.07 -18.79
CA LYS A 255 0.20 39.61 -20.16
C LYS A 255 -1.23 39.87 -20.58
N GLU A 256 -2.17 39.98 -19.64
CA GLU A 256 -3.58 40.31 -19.94
C GLU A 256 -3.83 41.81 -20.05
N GLU A 257 -2.98 42.65 -19.45
CA GLU A 257 -3.09 44.13 -19.52
C GLU A 257 -2.25 44.77 -20.66
N GLY A 258 -1.59 43.97 -21.51
CA GLY A 258 -0.71 44.39 -22.61
C GLY A 258 -1.30 44.32 -24.01
#